data_AF-A0A7X7UQ64-F1
#
_entry.id   AF-A0A7X7UQ64-F1
#
_cell.length_a   1.000
_cell.length_b   1.000
_cell.length_c   1.000
_cell.angle_alpha   90.00
_cell.angle_beta   90.00
_cell.angle_gamma   90.00
#
_symmetry.space_group_name_H-M   'P 1'
#
loop_
_entity.id
_entity.type
_entity.pdbx_description
1 polymer ?
#
loop_
_entity_poly.entity_id
_entity_poly.type
_entity_poly.pdbx_seq_one_letter_code
_entity_poly.pdbx_strand_id
1 'polypeptide(L)'
;MRFIARQNEEGFEQPLIDHLMNVAKKTASFARKFSSEDFGYLIGLLHDIGKYSDAFQRRIRGSKEHVDHSTAGLQLAFKEFPKHIALILGFCIAGHHGGLPDSGTRIDYKEASTLSGRLKKDLDDYSNYKKELQIPKNFNLNAIRKMLENSDNPSFSLSFYIRMLFSCLVDADFLDTECFMNPNVDRS
;
A
#
# COMPACT_ATOMS: atom_id res chain seq x y z
N MET A 1 15.95 14.77 -8.13
CA MET A 1 14.56 15.26 -8.11
C MET A 1 13.96 14.88 -6.76
N ARG A 2 13.25 15.77 -6.08
CA ARG A 2 12.57 15.46 -4.81
C ARG A 2 11.23 14.78 -5.14
N PHE A 3 11.00 13.59 -4.61
CA PHE A 3 9.73 12.88 -4.78
C PHE A 3 8.72 13.39 -3.75
N ILE A 4 7.52 13.73 -4.21
CA ILE A 4 6.44 14.22 -3.35
C ILE A 4 5.23 13.30 -3.42
N ALA A 5 4.53 13.16 -2.29
CA ALA A 5 3.27 12.42 -2.23
C ALA A 5 2.07 13.29 -2.62
N ARG A 6 2.13 14.58 -2.24
CA ARG A 6 1.06 15.58 -2.38
C ARG A 6 1.60 17.00 -2.20
N GLN A 7 0.80 17.98 -2.61
CA GLN A 7 0.99 19.40 -2.36
C GLN A 7 -0.32 19.98 -1.81
N ASN A 8 -0.26 20.90 -0.86
CA ASN A 8 -1.45 21.59 -0.33
C ASN A 8 -1.74 22.90 -1.11
N GLU A 9 -2.84 23.57 -0.78
CA GLU A 9 -3.28 24.80 -1.48
C GLU A 9 -2.29 25.97 -1.32
N GLU A 10 -1.50 25.98 -0.25
CA GLU A 10 -0.46 26.98 0.03
C GLU A 10 0.87 26.67 -0.69
N GLY A 11 0.93 25.56 -1.44
CA GLY A 11 2.10 25.16 -2.22
C GLY A 11 3.14 24.36 -1.43
N PHE A 12 2.89 24.01 -0.16
CA PHE A 12 3.76 23.11 0.59
C PHE A 12 3.69 21.70 0.01
N GLU A 13 4.85 21.09 -0.16
CA GLU A 13 4.99 19.73 -0.68
C GLU A 13 5.32 18.75 0.45
N GLN A 14 4.57 17.65 0.55
CA GLN A 14 4.91 16.54 1.43
C GLN A 14 5.89 15.60 0.72
N PRO A 15 7.10 15.36 1.27
CA PRO A 15 7.99 14.33 0.74
C PRO A 15 7.30 12.97 0.68
N LEU A 16 7.54 12.23 -0.39
CA LEU A 16 6.98 10.89 -0.55
C LEU A 16 7.49 9.94 0.55
N ILE A 17 8.77 10.03 0.89
CA ILE A 17 9.36 9.23 1.97
C ILE A 17 8.67 9.47 3.31
N ASP A 18 8.38 10.73 3.66
CA ASP A 18 7.75 11.08 4.93
C ASP A 18 6.33 10.51 4.97
N HIS A 19 5.57 10.68 3.89
CA HIS A 19 4.23 10.11 3.74
C HIS A 19 4.24 8.58 3.93
N LEU A 20 5.08 7.85 3.17
CA LEU A 20 5.15 6.39 3.25
C LEU A 20 5.56 5.91 4.65
N MET A 21 6.51 6.60 5.30
CA MET A 21 6.97 6.26 6.65
C MET A 21 5.91 6.55 7.72
N ASN A 22 5.18 7.66 7.61
CA ASN A 22 4.09 8.01 8.53
C ASN A 22 2.95 7.00 8.42
N VAL A 23 2.50 6.70 7.19
CA VAL A 23 1.46 5.71 6.94
C VAL A 23 1.90 4.33 7.40
N ALA A 24 3.13 3.90 7.12
CA ALA A 24 3.67 2.63 7.61
C ALA A 24 3.61 2.54 9.15
N LYS A 25 4.11 3.56 9.86
CA LYS A 25 4.11 3.58 11.33
C LYS A 25 2.70 3.57 11.91
N LYS A 26 1.78 4.39 11.37
CA LYS A 26 0.40 4.49 11.85
C LYS A 26 -0.38 3.20 11.54
N THR A 27 -0.23 2.64 10.34
CA THR A 27 -0.85 1.37 9.96
C THR A 27 -0.37 0.23 10.86
N ALA A 28 0.94 0.16 11.14
CA ALA A 28 1.50 -0.81 12.08
C ALA A 28 0.91 -0.65 13.49
N SER A 29 0.75 0.59 13.97
CA SER A 29 0.13 0.88 15.27
C SER A 29 -1.32 0.41 15.34
N PHE A 30 -2.11 0.58 14.28
CA PHE A 30 -3.47 0.05 14.21
C PHE A 30 -3.48 -1.49 14.16
N ALA A 31 -2.59 -2.07 13.36
CA ALA A 31 -2.46 -3.51 13.19
C ALA A 31 -1.94 -4.25 14.44
N ARG A 32 -1.26 -3.54 15.36
CA ARG A 32 -0.84 -4.07 16.67
C ARG A 32 -1.97 -4.67 17.47
N LYS A 33 -3.19 -4.12 17.36
CA LYS A 33 -4.36 -4.62 18.09
C LYS A 33 -4.68 -6.10 17.78
N PHE A 34 -4.19 -6.61 16.65
CA PHE A 34 -4.32 -8.00 16.24
C PHE A 34 -2.97 -8.61 15.84
N SER A 35 -1.87 -8.16 16.48
CA SER A 35 -0.52 -8.73 16.35
C SER A 35 0.01 -8.80 14.92
N SER A 36 -0.27 -7.76 14.12
CA SER A 36 0.03 -7.73 12.68
C SER A 36 0.81 -6.48 12.27
N GLU A 37 1.61 -5.93 13.17
CA GLU A 37 2.39 -4.72 12.97
C GLU A 37 3.29 -4.80 11.73
N ASP A 38 3.94 -5.94 11.50
CA ASP A 38 4.84 -6.12 10.37
C ASP A 38 4.10 -6.03 9.02
N PHE A 39 2.90 -6.64 8.94
CA PHE A 39 2.05 -6.51 7.76
C PHE A 39 1.54 -5.08 7.60
N GLY A 40 1.10 -4.45 8.70
CA GLY A 40 0.65 -3.06 8.69
C GLY A 40 1.74 -2.09 8.22
N TYR A 41 2.97 -2.28 8.70
CA TYR A 41 4.11 -1.49 8.28
C TYR A 41 4.39 -1.67 6.79
N LEU A 42 4.43 -2.93 6.30
CA LEU A 42 4.71 -3.23 4.90
C LEU A 42 3.65 -2.67 3.95
N ILE A 43 2.36 -2.83 4.24
CA ILE A 43 1.32 -2.28 3.35
C ILE A 43 1.37 -0.75 3.34
N GLY A 44 1.60 -0.09 4.48
CA GLY A 44 1.75 1.36 4.53
C GLY A 44 2.97 1.87 3.78
N LEU A 45 4.10 1.15 3.86
CA LEU A 45 5.34 1.54 3.17
C LEU A 45 5.24 1.39 1.64
N LEU A 46 4.46 0.39 1.18
CA LEU A 46 4.44 -0.01 -0.23
C LEU A 46 3.25 0.54 -1.01
N HIS A 47 2.17 1.00 -0.35
CA HIS A 47 0.90 1.30 -1.03
C HIS A 47 1.05 2.31 -2.17
N ASP A 48 1.89 3.33 -1.96
CA ASP A 48 2.09 4.45 -2.88
C ASP A 48 3.48 4.47 -3.53
N ILE A 49 4.20 3.34 -3.50
CA ILE A 49 5.58 3.30 -4.02
C ILE A 49 5.69 3.64 -5.51
N GLY A 50 4.61 3.47 -6.28
CA GLY A 50 4.54 3.88 -7.69
C GLY A 50 4.70 5.39 -7.90
N LYS A 51 4.50 6.21 -6.85
CA LYS A 51 4.71 7.66 -6.90
C LYS A 51 6.18 8.04 -7.09
N TYR A 52 7.12 7.11 -6.95
CA TYR A 52 8.54 7.30 -7.30
C TYR A 52 8.81 7.34 -8.81
N SER A 53 7.81 7.11 -9.67
CA SER A 53 7.99 7.25 -11.11
C SER A 53 8.05 8.72 -11.55
N ASP A 54 8.89 9.01 -12.53
CA ASP A 54 9.01 10.37 -13.09
C ASP A 54 7.68 10.83 -13.72
N ALA A 55 6.92 9.90 -14.30
CA ALA A 55 5.58 10.17 -14.84
C ALA A 55 4.61 10.65 -13.75
N PHE A 56 4.57 9.96 -12.60
CA PHE A 56 3.74 10.40 -11.48
C PHE A 56 4.19 11.77 -10.97
N GLN A 57 5.50 12.00 -10.86
CA GLN A 57 6.04 13.26 -10.38
C GLN A 57 5.80 14.45 -11.33
N ARG A 58 5.69 14.22 -12.65
CA ARG A 58 5.22 15.23 -13.61
C ARG A 58 3.71 15.46 -13.46
N ARG A 59 2.92 14.40 -13.33
CA ARG A 59 1.46 14.47 -13.14
C ARG A 59 1.10 15.33 -11.93
N ILE A 60 1.69 15.06 -10.77
CA ILE A 60 1.38 15.79 -9.54
C ILE A 60 1.80 17.28 -9.60
N ARG A 61 2.71 17.63 -10.53
CA ARG A 61 3.14 19.01 -10.79
C ARG A 61 2.45 19.66 -11.99
N GLY A 62 1.32 19.09 -12.44
CA GLY A 62 0.43 19.72 -13.42
C GLY A 62 0.42 19.08 -14.81
N SER A 63 1.19 18.02 -15.06
CA SER A 63 1.01 17.23 -16.31
C SER A 63 -0.35 16.53 -16.31
N LYS A 64 -0.94 16.35 -17.49
CA LYS A 64 -2.22 15.64 -17.70
C LYS A 64 -2.06 14.13 -17.92
N GLU A 65 -0.84 13.61 -17.74
CA GLU A 65 -0.56 12.17 -17.84
C GLU A 65 -1.45 11.37 -16.87
N HIS A 66 -2.03 10.28 -17.37
CA HIS A 66 -2.69 9.29 -16.52
C HIS A 66 -1.65 8.25 -16.10
N VAL A 67 -1.44 8.09 -14.79
CA VAL A 67 -0.39 7.21 -14.24
C VAL A 67 -1.01 6.25 -13.24
N ASP A 68 -0.75 4.95 -13.41
CA ASP A 68 -1.15 3.93 -12.44
C ASP A 68 -0.04 3.73 -11.40
N HIS A 69 -0.07 4.52 -10.33
CA HIS A 69 0.87 4.35 -9.22
C HIS A 69 0.44 3.25 -8.25
N SER A 70 -0.87 2.95 -8.18
CA SER A 70 -1.47 2.02 -7.22
C SER A 70 -1.06 0.55 -7.42
N THR A 71 -0.71 0.18 -8.65
CA THR A 71 -0.33 -1.19 -9.00
C THR A 71 1.14 -1.51 -8.68
N ALA A 72 2.01 -0.51 -8.56
CA ALA A 72 3.44 -0.72 -8.37
C ALA A 72 3.77 -1.50 -7.09
N GLY A 73 3.14 -1.14 -5.97
CA GLY A 73 3.36 -1.82 -4.69
C GLY A 73 2.90 -3.28 -4.70
N LEU A 74 1.83 -3.60 -5.43
CA LEU A 74 1.37 -4.97 -5.66
C LEU A 74 2.43 -5.80 -6.41
N GLN A 75 2.89 -5.31 -7.57
CA GLN A 75 3.89 -6.03 -8.38
C GLN A 75 5.20 -6.22 -7.61
N LEU A 76 5.61 -5.18 -6.87
CA LEU A 76 6.78 -5.25 -6.02
C LEU A 76 6.61 -6.28 -4.90
N ALA A 77 5.44 -6.36 -4.25
CA ALA A 77 5.18 -7.38 -3.24
C ALA A 77 5.36 -8.81 -3.79
N PHE A 78 4.89 -9.07 -5.01
CA PHE A 78 5.05 -10.38 -5.68
C PHE A 78 6.48 -10.70 -6.09
N LYS A 79 7.30 -9.66 -6.34
CA LYS A 79 8.73 -9.82 -6.60
C LYS A 79 9.53 -10.09 -5.33
N GLU A 80 9.14 -9.46 -4.23
CA GLU A 80 9.96 -9.32 -3.03
C GLU A 80 9.60 -10.31 -1.92
N PHE A 81 8.43 -10.95 -1.99
CA PHE A 81 7.91 -11.83 -0.95
C PHE A 81 7.32 -13.14 -1.52
N PRO A 82 7.25 -14.22 -0.71
CA PRO A 82 6.54 -15.43 -1.10
C PRO A 82 5.09 -15.14 -1.48
N LYS A 83 4.57 -15.87 -2.47
CA LYS A 83 3.25 -15.63 -3.07
C LYS A 83 2.11 -15.45 -2.06
N HIS A 84 2.07 -16.25 -0.99
CA HIS A 84 1.01 -16.17 0.02
C HIS A 84 1.06 -14.86 0.82
N ILE A 85 2.26 -14.32 1.09
CA ILE A 85 2.45 -13.02 1.72
C ILE A 85 2.12 -11.91 0.73
N ALA A 86 2.63 -12.02 -0.50
CA ALA A 86 2.38 -11.05 -1.56
C ALA A 86 0.89 -10.88 -1.87
N LEU A 87 0.09 -11.95 -1.75
CA LEU A 87 -1.37 -11.87 -1.89
C LEU A 87 -2.01 -10.99 -0.81
N ILE A 88 -1.65 -11.21 0.46
CA ILE A 88 -2.18 -10.41 1.59
C ILE A 88 -1.83 -8.94 1.41
N LEU A 89 -0.55 -8.65 1.16
CA LEU A 89 -0.08 -7.28 0.93
C LEU A 89 -0.76 -6.67 -0.30
N GLY A 90 -0.82 -7.46 -1.38
CA GLY A 90 -1.31 -7.07 -2.68
C GLY A 90 -2.78 -6.66 -2.68
N PHE A 91 -3.65 -7.38 -1.97
CA PHE A 91 -5.07 -6.99 -1.83
C PHE A 91 -5.22 -5.63 -1.16
N CYS A 92 -4.48 -5.40 -0.05
CA CYS A 92 -4.54 -4.14 0.66
C CYS A 92 -4.00 -2.98 -0.20
N ILE A 93 -2.82 -3.19 -0.81
CA ILE A 93 -2.16 -2.20 -1.65
C ILE A 93 -2.98 -1.91 -2.91
N ALA A 94 -3.47 -2.90 -3.64
CA ALA A 94 -4.23 -2.64 -4.86
C ALA A 94 -5.58 -1.94 -4.60
N GLY A 95 -6.12 -2.07 -3.38
CA GLY A 95 -7.44 -1.56 -3.03
C GLY A 95 -7.46 -0.15 -2.42
N HIS A 96 -6.31 0.44 -2.04
CA HIS A 96 -6.29 1.64 -1.18
C HIS A 96 -7.00 2.89 -1.74
N HIS A 97 -7.30 2.94 -3.05
CA HIS A 97 -8.09 4.01 -3.67
C HIS A 97 -9.52 3.64 -4.05
N GLY A 98 -9.85 2.35 -4.16
CA GLY A 98 -11.10 1.90 -4.80
C GLY A 98 -11.83 0.76 -4.10
N GLY A 99 -11.35 0.33 -2.93
CA GLY A 99 -11.81 -0.87 -2.26
C GLY A 99 -11.06 -2.13 -2.69
N LEU A 100 -11.21 -3.21 -1.92
CA LEU A 100 -10.53 -4.47 -2.19
C LEU A 100 -10.95 -5.04 -3.56
N PRO A 101 -10.01 -5.35 -4.46
CA PRO A 101 -10.33 -5.92 -5.75
C PRO A 101 -10.72 -7.40 -5.62
N ASP A 102 -11.46 -7.89 -6.61
CA ASP A 102 -11.59 -9.33 -6.81
C ASP A 102 -10.23 -9.95 -7.13
N SER A 103 -10.01 -11.20 -6.72
CA SER A 103 -8.77 -11.93 -7.03
C SER A 103 -8.54 -12.04 -8.54
N GLY A 104 -9.62 -12.25 -9.29
CA GLY A 104 -9.53 -12.58 -10.71
C GLY A 104 -8.90 -13.94 -10.96
N THR A 105 -8.59 -14.20 -12.23
CA THR A 105 -8.05 -15.47 -12.69
C THR A 105 -6.83 -15.29 -13.59
N ARG A 106 -6.16 -16.40 -13.92
CA ARG A 106 -5.00 -16.37 -14.83
C ARG A 106 -5.35 -15.93 -16.25
N ILE A 107 -6.61 -16.01 -16.67
CA ILE A 107 -7.03 -15.59 -18.02
C ILE A 107 -7.36 -14.10 -18.12
N ASP A 108 -7.42 -13.38 -17.00
CA ASP A 108 -7.73 -11.95 -16.97
C ASP A 108 -6.71 -11.15 -17.78
N TYR A 109 -7.16 -10.20 -18.60
CA TYR A 109 -6.28 -9.29 -19.33
C TYR A 109 -5.78 -8.16 -18.42
N LYS A 110 -4.77 -7.41 -18.86
CA LYS A 110 -4.12 -6.36 -18.02
C LYS A 110 -5.05 -5.18 -17.71
N GLU A 111 -6.13 -5.04 -18.47
CA GLU A 111 -7.18 -4.05 -18.32
C GLU A 111 -8.22 -4.43 -17.24
N ALA A 112 -8.23 -5.68 -16.78
CA ALA A 112 -9.13 -6.11 -15.72
C ALA A 112 -8.81 -5.42 -14.39
N SER A 113 -9.85 -5.03 -13.65
CA SER A 113 -9.74 -4.36 -12.35
C SER A 113 -9.29 -5.30 -11.21
N THR A 114 -9.22 -6.60 -11.48
CA THR A 114 -8.85 -7.67 -10.55
C THR A 114 -7.38 -7.61 -10.16
N LEU A 115 -7.02 -8.28 -9.07
CA LEU A 115 -5.63 -8.44 -8.65
C LEU A 115 -4.78 -9.09 -9.77
N SER A 116 -5.34 -10.12 -10.42
CA SER A 116 -4.67 -10.85 -11.51
C SER A 116 -4.44 -9.98 -12.75
N GLY A 117 -5.39 -9.11 -13.12
CA GLY A 117 -5.21 -8.15 -14.21
C GLY A 117 -4.14 -7.11 -13.90
N ARG A 118 -4.19 -6.52 -12.70
CA ARG A 118 -3.20 -5.53 -12.23
C ARG A 118 -1.77 -6.08 -12.24
N LEU A 119 -1.56 -7.34 -11.87
CA LEU A 119 -0.23 -7.98 -11.93
C LEU A 119 0.37 -8.03 -13.34
N LYS A 120 -0.43 -7.88 -14.40
CA LYS A 120 0.00 -7.92 -15.80
C LYS A 120 0.19 -6.54 -16.42
N LYS A 121 -0.06 -5.47 -15.67
CA LYS A 121 0.08 -4.10 -16.18
C LYS A 121 1.53 -3.73 -16.42
N ASP A 122 1.75 -2.99 -17.51
CA ASP A 122 3.00 -2.31 -17.78
C ASP A 122 3.02 -1.00 -16.96
N LEU A 123 4.05 -0.80 -16.14
CA LEU A 123 4.19 0.36 -15.27
C LEU A 123 5.40 1.19 -15.67
N ASP A 124 5.32 2.51 -15.46
CA ASP A 124 6.48 3.39 -15.50
C ASP A 124 7.54 2.96 -14.48
N ASP A 125 8.81 3.22 -14.77
CA ASP A 125 9.88 2.90 -13.82
C ASP A 125 9.72 3.71 -12.53
N TYR A 126 9.58 3.00 -11.41
CA TYR A 126 9.50 3.55 -10.06
C TYR A 126 10.74 3.21 -9.22
N SER A 127 11.81 2.68 -9.83
CA SER A 127 13.01 2.17 -9.15
C SER A 127 13.74 3.17 -8.24
N ASN A 128 13.44 4.47 -8.37
CA ASN A 128 13.96 5.53 -7.51
C ASN A 128 13.67 5.30 -6.01
N TYR A 129 12.64 4.53 -5.65
CA TYR A 129 12.36 4.19 -4.24
C TYR A 129 13.58 3.59 -3.54
N LYS A 130 14.42 2.82 -4.26
CA LYS A 130 15.59 2.13 -3.70
C LYS A 130 16.64 3.08 -3.13
N LYS A 131 16.60 4.36 -3.50
CA LYS A 131 17.51 5.39 -2.99
C LYS A 131 17.13 5.85 -1.59
N GLU A 132 15.85 5.76 -1.22
CA GLU A 132 15.29 6.29 0.02
C GLU A 132 14.76 5.20 0.95
N LEU A 133 14.42 4.02 0.40
CA LEU A 133 13.74 2.95 1.11
C LEU A 133 14.48 1.62 1.03
N GLN A 134 14.49 0.92 2.16
CA GLN A 134 14.79 -0.49 2.25
C GLN A 134 13.53 -1.23 2.68
N ILE A 135 13.21 -2.30 1.96
CA ILE A 135 12.01 -3.11 2.24
C ILE A 135 12.37 -4.12 3.32
N PRO A 136 11.72 -4.08 4.51
CA PRO A 136 11.96 -5.08 5.54
C PRO A 136 11.62 -6.49 5.05
N LYS A 137 12.52 -7.44 5.33
CA LYS A 137 12.36 -8.86 4.96
C LYS A 137 12.04 -9.78 6.13
N ASN A 138 12.26 -9.28 7.35
CA ASN A 138 11.97 -10.00 8.57
C ASN A 138 10.56 -9.61 9.02
N PHE A 139 9.68 -10.59 9.13
CA PHE A 139 8.32 -10.40 9.60
C PHE A 139 7.84 -11.65 10.35
N ASN A 140 7.07 -11.42 11.41
CA ASN A 140 6.56 -12.46 12.27
C ASN A 140 5.24 -13.02 11.73
N LEU A 141 5.23 -14.31 11.38
CA LEU A 141 4.06 -15.00 10.86
C LEU A 141 3.29 -15.78 11.94
N ASN A 142 3.74 -15.77 13.19
CA ASN A 142 3.16 -16.64 14.21
C ASN A 142 1.71 -16.28 14.53
N ALA A 143 1.37 -14.99 14.54
CA ALA A 143 0.01 -14.53 14.82
C ALA A 143 -0.97 -15.02 13.74
N ILE A 144 -0.69 -14.75 12.46
CA ILE A 144 -1.54 -15.19 11.35
C ILE A 144 -1.59 -16.72 11.24
N ARG A 145 -0.47 -17.43 11.46
CA ARG A 145 -0.45 -18.91 11.47
C ARG A 145 -1.39 -19.47 12.54
N LYS A 146 -1.25 -19.03 13.79
CA LYS A 146 -2.12 -19.46 14.89
C LYS A 146 -3.59 -19.13 14.63
N MET A 147 -3.88 -17.95 14.07
CA MET A 147 -5.24 -17.56 13.70
C MET A 147 -5.83 -18.53 12.67
N LEU A 148 -5.07 -18.91 11.64
CA LEU A 148 -5.53 -19.82 10.60
C LEU A 148 -5.64 -21.27 11.09
N GLU A 149 -4.70 -21.73 11.92
CA GLU A 149 -4.70 -23.09 12.50
C GLU A 149 -5.89 -23.31 13.45
N ASN A 150 -6.27 -22.30 14.22
CA ASN A 150 -7.37 -22.38 15.20
C ASN A 150 -8.74 -22.04 14.61
N SER A 151 -8.83 -21.80 13.31
CA SER A 151 -10.06 -21.30 12.66
C SER A 151 -10.84 -22.43 12.00
N ASP A 152 -12.13 -22.56 12.32
CA ASP A 152 -13.04 -23.50 11.65
C ASP A 152 -13.26 -23.18 10.15
N ASN A 153 -13.03 -21.92 9.74
CA ASN A 153 -13.06 -21.51 8.34
C ASN A 153 -11.85 -20.62 7.98
N PRO A 154 -10.67 -21.20 7.71
CA PRO A 154 -9.43 -20.46 7.49
C PRO A 154 -9.52 -19.46 6.32
N SER A 155 -10.27 -19.79 5.27
CA SER A 155 -10.48 -18.90 4.12
C SER A 155 -11.25 -17.64 4.51
N PHE A 156 -12.31 -17.78 5.30
CA PHE A 156 -13.06 -16.63 5.82
C PHE A 156 -12.19 -15.79 6.75
N SER A 157 -11.49 -16.43 7.70
CA SER A 157 -10.59 -15.76 8.63
C SER A 157 -9.49 -14.98 7.91
N LEU A 158 -8.89 -15.55 6.86
CA LEU A 158 -7.92 -14.85 6.01
C LEU A 158 -8.54 -13.64 5.30
N SER A 159 -9.76 -13.79 4.76
CA SER A 159 -10.46 -12.70 4.09
C SER A 159 -10.79 -11.54 5.04
N PHE A 160 -11.17 -11.86 6.28
CA PHE A 160 -11.45 -10.87 7.31
C PHE A 160 -10.18 -10.17 7.79
N TYR A 161 -9.10 -10.93 7.98
CA TYR A 161 -7.77 -10.41 8.28
C TYR A 161 -7.28 -9.40 7.24
N ILE A 162 -7.43 -9.71 5.94
CA ILE A 162 -7.09 -8.79 4.85
C ILE A 162 -7.94 -7.52 4.93
N ARG A 163 -9.24 -7.63 5.22
CA ARG A 163 -10.14 -6.46 5.39
C ARG A 163 -9.74 -5.58 6.58
N MET A 164 -9.32 -6.18 7.70
CA MET A 164 -8.82 -5.44 8.85
C MET A 164 -7.53 -4.68 8.54
N LEU A 165 -6.56 -5.33 7.88
CA LEU A 165 -5.34 -4.67 7.42
C LEU A 165 -5.63 -3.54 6.43
N PHE A 166 -6.52 -3.79 5.48
CA PHE A 166 -6.96 -2.79 4.51
C PHE A 166 -7.59 -1.57 5.20
N SER A 167 -8.47 -1.78 6.19
CA SER A 167 -9.04 -0.69 6.99
C SER A 167 -7.95 0.12 7.69
N CYS A 168 -6.97 -0.57 8.32
CA CYS A 168 -5.85 0.11 8.97
C CYS A 168 -5.07 1.00 7.99
N LEU A 169 -4.82 0.51 6.78
CA LEU A 169 -4.09 1.26 5.75
C LEU A 169 -4.87 2.49 5.29
N VAL A 170 -6.15 2.32 4.97
CA VAL A 170 -7.02 3.41 4.50
C VAL A 170 -7.14 4.50 5.55
N ASP A 171 -7.38 4.12 6.81
CA ASP A 171 -7.49 5.08 7.91
C ASP A 171 -6.17 5.81 8.14
N ALA A 172 -5.03 5.10 8.05
CA ALA A 172 -3.71 5.70 8.24
C ALA A 172 -3.33 6.69 7.12
N ASP A 173 -3.59 6.35 5.85
CA ASP A 173 -3.36 7.23 4.69
C ASP A 173 -4.27 8.47 4.77
N PHE A 174 -5.54 8.30 5.12
CA PHE A 174 -6.45 9.43 5.32
C PHE A 174 -5.99 10.37 6.44
N LEU A 175 -5.57 9.82 7.58
CA LEU A 175 -5.11 10.64 8.71
C LEU A 175 -3.78 11.37 8.42
N ASP A 176 -2.84 10.74 7.72
CA ASP A 176 -1.61 11.43 7.29
C ASP A 176 -1.93 12.56 6.28
N THR A 177 -2.86 12.29 5.36
CA THR A 177 -3.39 13.30 4.43
C THR A 177 -3.99 14.48 5.18
N GLU A 178 -4.91 14.22 6.11
CA GLU A 178 -5.60 15.24 6.89
C GLU A 178 -4.62 16.08 7.72
N CYS A 179 -3.66 15.43 8.38
CA CYS A 179 -2.63 16.10 9.16
C CYS A 179 -1.75 17.02 8.30
N PHE A 180 -1.42 16.61 7.07
CA PHE A 180 -0.65 17.44 6.15
C PHE A 180 -1.46 18.61 5.60
N MET A 181 -2.75 18.39 5.28
CA MET A 181 -3.62 19.43 4.73
C MET A 181 -4.05 20.45 5.79
N ASN A 182 -4.24 20.01 7.04
CA ASN A 182 -4.73 20.82 8.15
C ASN A 182 -3.87 20.59 9.41
N PRO A 183 -2.67 21.17 9.49
CA PRO A 183 -1.73 20.93 10.60
C PRO A 183 -2.26 21.38 11.98
N ASN A 184 -3.33 22.18 12.02
CA ASN A 184 -3.96 22.65 13.26
C ASN A 184 -5.01 21.68 13.85
N VAL A 185 -5.30 20.57 13.17
CA VAL A 185 -6.27 19.56 13.63
C VAL A 185 -5.51 18.37 14.21
N ASP A 186 -5.32 18.37 15.53
CA ASP A 186 -4.74 17.22 16.24
C ASP A 186 -5.82 16.15 16.49
N ARG A 187 -5.51 14.90 16.12
CA ARG A 187 -6.36 13.71 16.32
C ARG A 187 -5.57 12.53 16.87
N SER A 188 -4.56 12.81 17.70
CA SER A 188 -3.74 11.80 18.38
C SER A 188 -4.57 10.72 19.08
#